data_AF-A0A949ZNY3-F1
#
_entry.id   AF-A0A949ZNY3-F1
#
_cell.length_a   1.000
_cell.length_b   1.000
_cell.length_c   1.000
_cell.angle_alpha   90.00
_cell.angle_beta   90.00
_cell.angle_gamma   90.00
#
_symmetry.space_group_name_H-M   'P 1'
#
loop_
_entity.id
_entity.type
_entity.pdbx_description
1 polymer ?
#
loop_
_entity_poly.entity_id
_entity_poly.type
_entity_poly.pdbx_seq_one_letter_code
_entity_poly.pdbx_strand_id
1 'polypeptide(L)'
;MKATKMLPALLLMAAFGSGTLNAQGNSSQQPAPKPPEPLKLKVGDTAPDFTLLSFDGQSIKPISLHDFKGKKNVALAFYVFAFTGG
;
A
#
# COMPACT_ATOMS: atom_id res chain seq x y z
N MET A 1 52.90 8.99 25.59
CA MET A 1 52.60 10.29 24.97
C MET A 1 52.49 10.12 23.47
N LYS A 2 51.27 10.08 22.91
CA LYS A 2 51.05 10.21 21.47
C LYS A 2 49.77 11.02 21.25
N ALA A 3 49.95 12.28 20.90
CA ALA A 3 48.92 13.23 20.53
C ALA A 3 48.36 12.86 19.15
N THR A 4 47.04 12.76 19.04
CA THR A 4 46.35 12.74 17.74
C THR A 4 45.78 14.13 17.48
N LYS A 5 46.12 14.59 16.28
CA LYS A 5 46.13 15.96 15.80
C LYS A 5 44.74 16.31 15.26
N MET A 6 44.08 17.27 15.89
CA MET A 6 42.90 17.97 15.35
C MET A 6 43.37 18.96 14.27
N LEU A 7 42.71 18.99 13.11
CA LEU A 7 42.87 20.07 12.13
C LEU A 7 41.50 20.49 11.57
N PRO A 8 41.14 21.79 11.65
CA PRO A 8 39.90 22.33 11.09
C PRO A 8 40.11 22.72 9.62
N ALA A 9 39.11 22.47 8.76
CA ALA A 9 39.12 22.95 7.38
C ALA A 9 38.06 24.05 7.21
N LEU A 10 38.58 25.25 6.95
CA LEU A 10 37.91 26.52 6.77
C LEU A 10 37.36 26.66 5.33
N LEU A 11 36.09 27.08 5.27
CA LEU A 11 35.37 27.82 4.22
C LEU A 11 36.16 28.39 3.02
N LEU A 12 35.64 28.20 1.80
CA LEU A 12 35.69 29.21 0.73
C LEU A 12 34.45 29.11 -0.20
N MET A 13 33.68 30.21 -0.27
CA MET A 13 32.58 30.45 -1.22
C MET A 13 33.10 30.67 -2.65
N ALA A 14 32.33 30.28 -3.68
CA ALA A 14 32.21 31.06 -4.92
C ALA A 14 31.00 30.66 -5.80
N ALA A 15 30.36 31.71 -6.31
CA ALA A 15 29.66 31.84 -7.60
C ALA A 15 28.19 31.37 -7.74
N PHE A 16 27.36 32.41 -7.83
CA PHE A 16 26.02 32.46 -8.40
C PHE A 16 25.98 31.87 -9.82
N GLY A 17 25.17 30.83 -10.00
CA GLY A 17 24.69 30.41 -11.31
C GLY A 17 23.20 30.72 -11.41
N SER A 18 22.84 31.83 -12.04
CA SER A 18 21.47 32.10 -12.50
C SER A 18 21.13 31.13 -13.61
N GLY A 19 20.77 29.90 -13.25
CA GLY A 19 20.15 28.94 -14.15
C GLY A 19 18.66 29.24 -14.24
N THR A 20 18.21 29.79 -15.36
CA THR A 20 16.80 29.77 -15.75
C THR A 20 16.39 28.32 -16.03
N LEU A 21 16.00 27.61 -14.98
CA LEU A 21 15.34 26.32 -15.10
C LEU A 21 13.92 26.57 -15.59
N ASN A 22 13.74 26.53 -16.90
CA ASN A 22 12.43 26.29 -17.50
C ASN A 22 11.96 24.92 -17.02
N ALA A 23 11.10 24.92 -16.00
CA ALA A 23 10.31 23.76 -15.63
C ALA A 23 9.31 23.51 -16.77
N GLN A 24 9.74 22.75 -17.78
CA GLN A 24 8.85 22.16 -18.77
C GLN A 24 8.05 21.08 -18.03
N GLY A 25 6.97 21.52 -17.37
CA GLY A 25 5.99 20.68 -16.72
C GLY A 25 5.30 19.83 -17.76
N ASN A 26 5.91 18.68 -18.06
CA ASN A 26 5.28 17.65 -18.86
C ASN A 26 4.18 17.04 -17.99
N SER A 27 2.96 17.55 -18.12
CA SER A 27 1.76 16.92 -17.58
C SER A 27 1.54 15.61 -18.35
N SER A 28 2.28 14.57 -17.99
CA SER A 28 1.80 13.20 -18.18
C SER A 28 0.55 13.08 -17.33
N GLN A 29 -0.59 13.35 -17.96
CA GLN A 29 -1.90 13.01 -17.44
C GLN A 29 -1.90 11.49 -17.25
N GLN A 30 -1.53 11.06 -16.05
CA GLN A 30 -1.88 9.74 -15.55
C GLN A 30 -3.40 9.65 -15.71
N PRO A 31 -3.93 8.72 -16.50
CA PRO A 31 -5.37 8.52 -16.58
C PRO A 31 -5.89 8.38 -15.15
N ALA A 32 -6.88 9.19 -14.79
CA ALA A 32 -7.54 9.06 -13.50
C ALA A 32 -7.91 7.58 -13.30
N PRO A 33 -7.66 6.98 -12.11
CA PRO A 33 -8.02 5.59 -11.87
C PRO A 33 -9.51 5.42 -12.20
N LYS A 34 -9.79 4.63 -13.24
CA LYS A 34 -11.16 4.30 -13.64
C LYS A 34 -11.85 3.73 -12.39
N PRO A 35 -13.06 4.20 -12.02
CA PRO A 35 -13.79 3.62 -10.91
C PRO A 35 -13.85 2.10 -11.06
N PRO A 36 -13.66 1.32 -9.97
CA PRO A 36 -13.73 -0.12 -10.04
C PRO A 36 -15.04 -0.52 -10.72
N GLU A 37 -14.94 -1.31 -11.79
CA GLU A 37 -16.13 -1.78 -12.49
C GLU A 37 -16.99 -2.58 -11.49
N PRO A 38 -18.32 -2.35 -11.43
CA PRO A 38 -19.17 -3.05 -10.48
C PRO A 38 -19.03 -4.56 -10.65
N LEU A 39 -18.64 -5.25 -9.57
CA LEU A 39 -18.54 -6.71 -9.51
C LEU A 39 -19.92 -7.32 -9.77
N LYS A 40 -20.17 -7.76 -11.01
CA LYS A 40 -21.35 -8.56 -11.38
C LYS A 40 -21.13 -10.00 -10.96
N LEU A 41 -21.41 -10.32 -9.70
CA LEU A 41 -21.43 -11.69 -9.21
C LEU A 41 -22.73 -12.40 -9.59
N LYS A 42 -22.64 -13.66 -10.02
CA LYS A 42 -23.78 -14.53 -10.30
C LYS A 42 -23.62 -15.85 -9.55
N VAL A 43 -24.74 -16.50 -9.26
CA VAL A 43 -24.70 -17.86 -8.69
C VAL A 43 -24.07 -18.81 -9.71
N GLY A 44 -23.14 -19.64 -9.23
CA GLY A 44 -22.37 -20.57 -10.07
C GLY A 44 -21.02 -20.01 -10.52
N ASP A 45 -20.79 -18.69 -10.42
CA ASP A 45 -19.48 -18.11 -10.67
C ASP A 45 -18.49 -18.58 -9.58
N THR A 46 -17.22 -18.73 -9.97
CA THR A 46 -16.16 -18.92 -8.98
C THR A 46 -16.05 -17.64 -8.14
N ALA A 47 -16.15 -17.78 -6.82
CA ALA A 47 -15.99 -16.66 -5.90
C ALA A 47 -14.60 -16.01 -6.09
N PRO A 48 -14.52 -14.67 -6.18
CA PRO A 48 -13.24 -13.97 -6.27
C PRO A 48 -12.38 -14.25 -5.05
N ASP A 49 -11.11 -14.53 -5.29
CA ASP A 49 -10.16 -14.78 -4.21
C ASP A 49 -9.80 -13.47 -3.49
N PHE A 50 -9.58 -13.57 -2.19
CA PHE A 50 -9.12 -12.47 -1.35
C PHE A 50 -8.32 -13.02 -0.18
N THR A 51 -7.44 -12.17 0.35
CA THR A 51 -6.71 -12.43 1.60
C THR A 51 -7.00 -11.31 2.59
N LEU A 52 -7.45 -11.67 3.78
CA LEU A 52 -7.74 -10.73 4.87
C LEU A 52 -6.91 -11.06 6.11
N LEU A 53 -6.70 -10.07 6.96
CA LEU A 53 -6.18 -10.31 8.30
C LEU A 53 -7.32 -10.80 9.20
N SER A 54 -7.11 -11.95 9.83
CA SER A 54 -8.03 -12.56 10.79
C SER A 54 -7.40 -12.55 12.17
N PHE A 55 -8.21 -12.27 13.19
CA PHE A 55 -7.82 -12.40 14.59
C PHE A 55 -8.55 -13.58 15.22
N ASP A 56 -7.80 -14.51 15.79
CA ASP A 56 -8.32 -15.75 16.41
C ASP A 56 -8.45 -15.67 17.94
N GLY A 57 -8.26 -14.48 18.52
CA GLY A 57 -8.22 -14.26 19.97
C GLY A 57 -6.80 -14.23 20.55
N GLN A 58 -5.79 -14.69 19.82
CA GLN A 58 -4.39 -14.73 20.28
C GLN A 58 -3.46 -13.97 19.33
N SER A 59 -3.68 -14.08 18.02
CA SER A 59 -2.79 -13.52 17.02
C SER A 59 -3.53 -13.09 15.76
N ILE A 60 -2.92 -12.15 15.04
CA ILE A 60 -3.39 -11.72 13.73
C ILE A 60 -2.65 -12.55 12.67
N LYS A 61 -3.40 -13.20 11.78
CA LYS A 61 -2.84 -14.01 10.68
C LYS A 61 -3.59 -13.71 9.37
N PRO A 62 -2.90 -13.73 8.22
CA PRO A 62 -3.57 -13.69 6.94
C PRO A 62 -4.35 -14.99 6.70
N ILE A 63 -5.55 -14.87 6.12
CA ILE A 63 -6.40 -15.98 5.69
C ILE A 63 -6.89 -15.71 4.28
N SER A 64 -6.80 -16.70 3.40
CA SER A 64 -7.25 -16.56 2.01
C SER A 64 -8.47 -17.43 1.71
N LEU A 65 -9.34 -16.98 0.82
CA LEU A 65 -10.53 -17.75 0.45
C LEU A 65 -10.16 -19.10 -0.21
N HIS A 66 -9.13 -19.11 -1.07
CA HIS A 66 -8.67 -20.32 -1.75
C HIS A 66 -8.19 -21.43 -0.80
N ASP A 67 -7.77 -21.11 0.43
CA ASP A 67 -7.33 -22.10 1.41
C ASP A 67 -8.42 -23.12 1.75
N PHE A 68 -9.69 -22.74 1.57
CA PHE A 68 -10.87 -23.58 1.85
C PHE A 68 -11.43 -24.31 0.63
N LYS A 69 -10.99 -23.95 -0.59
CA LYS A 69 -11.53 -24.50 -1.83
C LYS A 69 -11.35 -26.02 -1.88
N GLY A 70 -12.45 -26.75 -2.09
CA GLY A 70 -12.46 -28.22 -2.13
C GLY A 70 -12.30 -28.91 -0.77
N LYS A 71 -12.14 -28.18 0.34
CA LYS A 71 -11.97 -28.73 1.69
C LYS A 71 -13.23 -28.65 2.53
N LYS A 72 -14.01 -27.58 2.38
CA LYS A 72 -15.27 -27.36 3.10
C LYS A 72 -16.16 -26.34 2.41
N ASN A 73 -17.43 -26.32 2.80
CA ASN A 73 -18.37 -25.26 2.45
C ASN A 73 -18.04 -24.00 3.28
N VAL A 74 -18.16 -22.83 2.65
CA VAL A 74 -17.86 -21.53 3.26
C VAL A 74 -19.08 -20.63 3.12
N ALA A 75 -19.51 -20.02 4.23
CA ALA A 75 -20.48 -18.93 4.23
C ALA A 75 -19.72 -17.61 4.46
N LEU A 76 -19.94 -16.62 3.59
CA LEU A 76 -19.31 -15.30 3.67
C LEU A 76 -20.38 -14.25 3.94
N ALA A 77 -20.19 -13.46 5.00
CA ALA A 77 -21.05 -12.35 5.37
C ALA A 77 -20.22 -11.08 5.55
N PHE A 78 -20.80 -9.94 5.15
CA PHE A 78 -20.22 -8.61 5.34
C PHE A 78 -21.05 -7.86 6.37
N TYR A 79 -20.38 -7.32 7.38
CA TYR A 79 -21.00 -6.46 8.40
C TYR A 79 -20.48 -5.05 8.23
N VAL A 80 -21.36 -4.05 8.37
CA VAL A 80 -20.99 -2.64 8.13
C VAL A 80 -20.09 -2.12 9.25
N PHE A 81 -20.46 -2.38 10.51
CA PHE A 81 -19.73 -1.91 11.68
C PHE A 81 -19.70 -2.95 12.80
N ALA A 82 -18.59 -2.99 13.54
CA ALA A 82 -18.47 -3.79 14.76
C ALA A 82 -19.42 -3.28 15.85
N PHE A 83 -19.87 -4.19 16.73
CA PHE A 83 -20.74 -3.89 17.88
C PHE A 83 -22.09 -3.24 17.52
N THR A 84 -22.64 -3.57 16.36
CA THR A 84 -23.98 -3.15 15.93
C THR A 84 -24.95 -4.33 15.92
N GLY A 85 -26.25 -4.05 15.97
CA GLY A 85 -27.29 -5.04 15.70
C GLY A 85 -27.25 -5.43 14.22
N GLY A 86 -27.27 -6.73 13.95
CA GLY A 86 -27.33 -7.30 12.59
C GLY A 86 -28.75 -7.55 12.12
#